data_AF-A0A1Z8T111-F1
#
_entry.id   AF-A0A1Z8T111-F1
#
_cell.length_a   1.000
_cell.length_b   1.000
_cell.length_c   1.000
_cell.angle_alpha   90.00
_cell.angle_beta   90.00
_cell.angle_gamma   90.00
#
_symmetry.space_group_name_H-M   'P 1'
#
loop_
_entity.id
_entity.type
_entity.pdbx_description
1 polymer ?
#
loop_
_entity_poly.entity_id
_entity_poly.type
_entity_poly.pdbx_seq_one_letter_code
_entity_poly.pdbx_strand_id
1 'polypeptide(L)'
;MTRNLNLPFFPIAPDQYTQTYMAEVVRAFSVYLLQMQNPGEGRHTELVLTNLQTHDRSLEIGGLFQQDGFVKITQGSVPHPEGLLGTGSVGSVTVTT
;
A
#
# COMPACT_ATOMS: atom_id res chain seq x y z
N MET A 1 7.35 -4.95 7.15
CA MET A 1 8.01 -4.88 8.47
C MET A 1 9.40 -5.52 8.37
N THR A 2 10.48 -4.75 8.59
CA THR A 2 11.87 -5.16 8.33
C THR A 2 12.41 -6.09 9.44
N ARG A 3 13.22 -7.10 9.07
CA ARG A 3 13.70 -8.18 9.96
C ARG A 3 14.87 -7.81 10.90
N ASN A 4 15.33 -6.56 10.92
CA ASN A 4 16.50 -6.14 11.71
C ASN A 4 16.19 -4.97 12.65
N LEU A 5 14.94 -4.86 13.10
CA LEU A 5 14.53 -3.84 14.04
C LEU A 5 14.85 -4.31 15.46
N ASN A 6 15.80 -3.65 16.11
CA ASN A 6 16.11 -3.90 17.52
C ASN A 6 14.84 -3.58 18.32
N LEU A 7 14.15 -4.60 18.84
CA LEU A 7 12.94 -4.39 19.62
C LEU A 7 13.29 -3.57 20.87
N PRO A 8 12.64 -2.42 21.10
CA PRO A 8 12.81 -1.70 22.34
C PRO A 8 12.18 -2.51 23.48
N PHE A 9 12.99 -2.87 24.47
CA PHE A 9 12.51 -3.48 25.71
C PHE A 9 12.22 -2.39 26.73
N PHE A 10 11.04 -2.46 27.36
CA PHE A 10 10.74 -1.63 28.51
C PHE A 10 11.34 -2.25 29.77
N PRO A 11 12.01 -1.46 30.63
CA PRO A 11 12.52 -1.96 31.90
C PRO A 11 11.38 -2.37 32.84
N ILE A 12 11.68 -3.27 33.79
CA ILE A 12 10.72 -3.67 34.83
C ILE A 12 10.50 -2.48 35.78
N ALA A 13 9.24 -2.18 36.08
CA ALA A 13 8.90 -1.07 36.96
C ALA A 13 9.43 -1.29 38.39
N PRO A 14 10.17 -0.34 38.96
CA PRO A 14 10.58 -0.38 40.37
C PRO A 14 9.40 -0.06 41.30
N ASP A 15 9.44 -0.55 42.54
CA ASP A 15 8.40 -0.29 43.55
C ASP A 15 8.30 1.19 43.97
N GLN A 16 9.39 1.94 43.80
CA GLN A 16 9.44 3.38 44.00
C GLN A 16 9.93 4.09 42.75
N TYR A 17 9.49 5.34 42.58
CA TYR A 17 9.96 6.19 41.51
C TYR A 17 11.49 6.33 41.54
N THR A 18 12.14 6.08 40.41
CA THR A 18 13.56 6.38 40.20
C THR A 18 13.75 7.18 38.89
N GLN A 19 14.61 8.20 38.94
CA GLN A 19 14.92 9.02 37.76
C GLN A 19 15.57 8.19 36.65
N THR A 20 16.38 7.18 37.02
CA THR A 20 17.03 6.26 36.09
C THR A 20 16.01 5.44 35.29
N TYR A 21 14.98 4.90 35.95
CA TYR A 21 13.92 4.16 35.26
C TYR A 21 13.17 5.04 34.26
N MET A 22 12.83 6.27 34.64
CA MET A 22 12.12 7.19 33.74
C MET A 22 12.98 7.56 32.52
N ALA A 23 14.29 7.76 32.71
CA ALA A 23 15.22 8.00 31.60
C ALA A 23 15.30 6.81 30.63
N GLU A 24 15.27 5.57 31.14
CA GLU A 24 15.28 4.37 30.31
C GLU A 24 13.97 4.19 29.53
N VAL A 25 12.82 4.47 30.14
CA VAL A 25 11.51 4.44 29.47
C VAL A 25 11.47 5.48 28.33
N VAL A 26 11.90 6.72 28.57
CA VAL A 26 11.97 7.78 27.55
C VAL A 26 12.90 7.39 26.40
N ARG A 27 14.04 6.77 26.71
CA ARG A 27 14.99 6.28 25.70
C ARG A 27 14.36 5.18 24.84
N ALA A 28 13.72 4.18 25.46
CA ALA A 28 13.05 3.09 24.75
C ALA A 28 11.92 3.63 23.85
N PHE A 29 11.18 4.63 24.32
CA PHE A 29 10.10 5.27 23.56
C PHE A 29 10.63 6.10 22.38
N SER A 30 11.74 6.82 22.56
CA SER A 30 12.40 7.57 21.47
C SER A 30 12.87 6.65 20.34
N VAL A 31 13.44 5.49 20.70
CA VAL A 31 13.85 4.47 19.72
C VAL A 31 12.63 3.93 18.97
N TYR A 32 11.55 3.62 19.67
CA TYR A 32 10.29 3.18 19.04
C TYR A 32 9.74 4.22 18.04
N LEU A 33 9.71 5.50 18.43
CA LEU A 33 9.21 6.57 17.56
C LEU A 33 10.05 6.72 16.29
N LEU A 34 11.38 6.67 16.41
CA LEU A 34 12.29 6.74 15.25
C LEU A 34 12.07 5.57 14.28
N GLN A 35 11.81 4.38 14.82
CA GLN A 35 11.51 3.19 14.04
C GLN A 35 10.14 3.28 13.35
N MET A 36 9.15 3.92 13.99
CA MET A 36 7.82 4.11 13.40
C MET A 36 7.79 5.20 12.33
N GLN A 37 8.64 6.22 12.43
CA GLN A 37 8.77 7.27 11.42
C GLN A 37 9.66 6.88 10.24
N ASN A 38 10.66 6.01 10.46
CA ASN A 38 11.50 5.46 9.40
C ASN A 38 11.28 3.95 9.27
N PRO A 39 10.05 3.51 8.91
CA PRO A 39 9.83 2.11 8.61
C PRO A 39 10.67 1.80 7.38
N GLY A 40 11.78 1.10 7.57
CA GLY A 40 12.63 0.64 6.49
C GLY A 40 11.88 -0.28 5.52
N GLU A 41 12.59 -0.84 4.54
CA GLU A 41 11.97 -1.65 3.49
C GLU A 41 11.05 -2.74 4.04
N GLY A 42 9.79 -2.68 3.61
CA GLY A 42 8.78 -3.68 3.92
C GLY A 42 9.08 -4.98 3.18
N ARG A 43 9.38 -6.05 3.91
CA ARG A 43 9.34 -7.42 3.36
C ARG A 43 8.01 -8.05 3.78
N HIS A 44 7.22 -8.44 2.80
CA HIS A 44 5.92 -9.09 2.97
C HIS A 44 6.05 -10.52 2.47
N THR A 45 5.70 -11.51 3.29
CA THR A 45 5.61 -12.92 2.85
C THR A 45 4.31 -13.14 2.08
N GLU A 46 3.24 -12.48 2.52
CA GLU A 46 1.93 -12.47 1.87
C GLU A 46 1.36 -11.06 2.00
N LEU A 47 0.69 -10.58 0.96
CA LEU A 47 0.09 -9.26 0.89
C LEU A 47 -1.16 -9.32 0.02
N VAL A 48 -2.30 -8.92 0.58
CA VAL A 48 -3.58 -8.89 -0.11
C VAL A 48 -4.01 -7.44 -0.25
N LEU A 49 -4.04 -6.94 -1.49
CA LEU A 49 -4.53 -5.61 -1.83
C LEU A 49 -6.00 -5.72 -2.20
N THR A 50 -6.87 -5.33 -1.27
CA THR A 50 -8.31 -5.29 -1.53
C THR A 50 -8.67 -3.97 -2.21
N ASN A 51 -9.67 -4.00 -3.10
CA ASN A 51 -10.22 -2.81 -3.76
C ASN A 51 -9.20 -2.01 -4.63
N LEU A 52 -8.29 -2.71 -5.33
CA LEU A 52 -7.49 -2.07 -6.37
C LEU A 52 -8.38 -1.67 -7.56
N GLN A 53 -8.14 -0.48 -8.10
CA GLN A 53 -8.79 -0.02 -9.34
C GLN A 53 -8.27 -0.83 -10.54
N THR A 54 -9.08 -0.94 -11.59
CA THR A 54 -8.76 -1.66 -12.84
C THR A 54 -8.00 -0.79 -13.86
N HIS A 55 -7.82 0.49 -13.55
CA HIS A 55 -7.27 1.51 -14.44
C HIS A 55 -6.35 2.49 -13.71
N ASP A 56 -5.56 3.24 -14.48
CA ASP A 56 -4.65 4.28 -13.98
C ASP A 56 -5.28 5.69 -13.93
N ARG A 57 -6.60 5.81 -14.21
CA ARG A 57 -7.32 7.09 -14.17
C ARG A 57 -7.41 7.63 -12.73
N SER A 58 -7.09 8.92 -12.57
CA SER A 58 -7.17 9.63 -11.28
C SER A 58 -6.26 9.06 -10.18
N LEU A 59 -5.28 8.25 -10.55
CA LEU A 59 -4.21 7.80 -9.64
C LEU A 59 -2.99 8.71 -9.80
N GLU A 60 -2.31 8.95 -8.68
CA GLU A 60 -1.03 9.65 -8.69
C GLU A 60 0.06 8.76 -9.28
N ILE A 61 1.13 9.36 -9.83
CA ILE A 61 2.29 8.60 -10.31
C ILE A 61 2.87 7.78 -9.15
N GLY A 62 3.05 6.48 -9.36
CA GLY A 62 3.45 5.55 -8.30
C GLY A 62 2.29 4.80 -7.64
N GLY A 63 1.04 5.20 -7.89
CA GLY A 63 -0.15 4.50 -7.41
C GLY A 63 -0.29 3.10 -8.01
N LEU A 64 -0.71 2.13 -7.19
CA LEU A 64 -0.94 0.74 -7.62
C LEU A 64 -2.36 0.58 -8.16
N PHE A 65 -2.48 -0.14 -9.27
CA PHE A 65 -3.75 -0.58 -9.84
C PHE A 65 -3.61 -2.01 -10.37
N GLN A 66 -4.73 -2.67 -10.61
CA GLN A 66 -4.78 -3.98 -11.23
C GLN A 66 -5.20 -3.84 -12.68
N GLN A 67 -4.66 -4.66 -13.57
CA GLN A 67 -5.11 -4.76 -14.95
C GLN A 67 -4.94 -6.21 -15.41
N ASP A 68 -5.99 -6.84 -15.90
CA ASP A 68 -5.97 -8.21 -16.45
C ASP A 68 -5.34 -9.26 -15.51
N GLY A 69 -5.45 -9.05 -14.20
CA GLY A 69 -4.91 -9.93 -13.16
C GLY A 69 -3.50 -9.58 -12.68
N PHE A 70 -2.86 -8.56 -13.27
CA PHE A 70 -1.53 -8.09 -12.89
C PHE A 70 -1.61 -6.81 -12.06
N VAL A 71 -0.75 -6.69 -11.05
CA VAL A 71 -0.54 -5.43 -10.34
C VAL A 71 0.44 -4.58 -11.12
N LYS A 72 0.04 -3.34 -11.41
CA LYS A 72 0.82 -2.37 -12.19
C LYS A 72 0.91 -1.04 -11.42
N ILE A 73 1.88 -0.23 -11.81
CA ILE A 73 2.15 1.09 -11.22
C ILE A 73 1.78 2.16 -12.24
N THR A 74 1.09 3.20 -11.77
CA THR A 74 0.74 4.37 -12.57
C THR A 74 2.00 5.13 -12.97
N GLN A 75 2.23 5.30 -14.26
CA GLN A 75 3.35 6.07 -14.80
C GLN A 75 2.84 7.24 -15.65
N GLY A 76 3.56 8.37 -15.58
CA GLY A 76 3.31 9.48 -16.49
C GLY A 76 3.56 9.05 -17.94
N SER A 77 2.70 9.50 -18.85
CA SER A 77 2.81 9.26 -20.30
C SER A 77 2.71 7.80 -20.76
N VAL A 78 2.31 6.87 -19.87
CA VAL A 78 2.03 5.46 -20.20
C VAL A 78 0.59 5.15 -19.79
N PRO A 79 -0.41 5.50 -20.62
CA PRO A 79 -1.81 5.33 -20.26
C PRO A 79 -2.26 3.88 -20.39
N HIS A 80 -3.13 3.46 -19.48
CA HIS A 80 -3.85 2.19 -19.50
C HIS A 80 -5.35 2.43 -19.69
N PRO A 81 -5.77 2.78 -20.92
CA PRO A 81 -7.17 3.09 -21.19
C PRO A 81 -8.04 1.85 -21.02
N GLU A 82 -9.19 2.03 -20.39
CA GLU A 82 -10.21 0.98 -20.36
C GLU A 82 -10.86 0.84 -21.75
N GLY A 83 -11.09 -0.40 -22.17
CA GLY A 83 -11.78 -0.69 -23.41
C GLY A 83 -13.22 -0.22 -23.35
N LEU A 84 -13.65 0.58 -24.33
CA LEU A 84 -15.06 0.90 -24.53
C LEU A 84 -15.73 -0.24 -25.31
N LEU A 85 -16.73 -0.90 -24.72
CA LEU A 85 -17.58 -1.85 -25.43
C LEU A 85 -18.81 -1.10 -25.97
N GLY A 86 -19.03 -1.19 -27.28
CA GLY A 86 -20.21 -0.64 -27.96
C GLY A 86 -20.97 -1.75 -28.69
N THR A 87 -22.29 -1.80 -28.52
CA THR A 87 -23.17 -2.69 -29.30
C THR A 87 -23.71 -1.94 -30.52
N GLY A 88 -23.45 -2.45 -31.72
CA GLY A 88 -24.01 -1.95 -32.97
C GLY A 88 -25.08 -2.89 -33.50
N SER A 89 -26.23 -2.36 -33.91
CA SER A 89 -27.30 -3.12 -34.58
C SER A 89 -27.28 -2.82 -36.08
N VAL A 90 -27.25 -3.85 -36.92
CA VAL A 90 -27.39 -3.72 -38.38
C VAL A 90 -28.79 -4.20 -38.78
N GLY A 91 -29.57 -3.33 -39.41
CA GLY A 91 -30.96 -3.63 -39.82
C GLY A 91 -31.04 -4.60 -41.00
N SER A 92 -32.14 -5.37 -41.07
CA SER A 92 -32.40 -6.34 -42.15
C SER A 92 -33.04 -5.69 -43.38
N VAL A 93 -32.54 -6.01 -44.58
CA VAL A 93 -33.16 -5.62 -45.85
C VAL A 93 -34.09 -6.74 -46.31
N THR A 94 -35.35 -6.40 -46.60
CA THR A 94 -36.29 -7.30 -47.27
C THR A 94 -36.34 -6.95 -48.75
N VAL A 95 -36.00 -7.90 -49.62
CA VAL A 95 -36.18 -7.77 -51.07
C VAL A 95 -37.45 -8.52 -51.45
N THR A 96 -38.38 -7.83 -52.11
CA THR A 96 -39.59 -8.44 -52.66
C THR A 96 -39.43 -8.54 -54.17
N THR A 97 -39.53 -9.76 -54.70
CA THR A 97 -39.49 -10.09 -56.14
C THR A 97 -40.79 -9.74 -56.84
#